data_AF-G2G6K8-F1
#
_entry.id   AF-G2G6K8-F1
#
_cell.length_a   1.000
_cell.length_b   1.000
_cell.length_c   1.000
_cell.angle_alpha   90.00
_cell.angle_beta   90.00
_cell.angle_gamma   90.00
#
_symmetry.space_group_name_H-M   'P 1'
#
loop_
_entity.id
_entity.type
_entity.pdbx_description
1 polymer ?
#
loop_
_entity_poly.entity_id
_entity_poly.type
_entity_poly.pdbx_seq_one_letter_code
_entity_poly.pdbx_strand_id
1 'polypeptide(L)'
;MLIAPVSLLLLPAEELAGGPYPDACVELAFNPTSTSDEANAMVVPEPVRITPADLVRLRVESGLVLGEIRAEVQRAESAWRQHLSHWYRDGRLAAEARAPDISLLQRVLDRLRNPVRL
;
A
#
# COMPACT_ATOMS: atom_id res chain seq x y z
N MET A 1 -5.33 0.95 9.85
CA MET A 1 -4.22 0.04 10.14
C MET A 1 -4.06 -0.03 11.64
N LEU A 2 -4.39 -1.17 12.24
CA LEU A 2 -4.10 -1.43 13.65
C LEU A 2 -2.65 -1.91 13.72
N ILE A 3 -1.78 -1.11 14.34
CA ILE A 3 -0.41 -1.55 14.64
C ILE A 3 -0.54 -2.56 15.78
N ALA A 4 -0.13 -3.80 15.54
CA ALA A 4 -0.12 -4.80 16.60
C ALA A 4 0.78 -4.32 17.75
N PRO A 5 0.35 -4.46 19.01
CA PRO A 5 1.16 -4.01 20.14
C PRO A 5 2.49 -4.77 20.17
N VAL A 6 3.58 -4.06 20.48
CA VAL A 6 4.91 -4.66 20.70
C VAL A 6 5.19 -4.59 22.20
N SER A 7 5.62 -5.71 22.78
CA SER A 7 6.03 -5.79 24.19
C SER A 7 7.55 -5.76 24.28
N LEU A 8 8.07 -4.95 25.21
CA LEU A 8 9.50 -4.85 25.52
C LEU A 8 9.78 -5.59 26.83
N LEU A 9 10.69 -6.56 26.80
CA LEU A 9 11.14 -7.29 27.97
C LEU A 9 12.65 -7.09 28.16
N LEU A 10 13.05 -6.69 29.36
CA LEU A 10 14.46 -6.63 29.76
C LEU A 10 14.90 -8.02 30.20
N LEU A 11 15.93 -8.58 29.57
CA LEU A 11 16.45 -9.90 29.91
C LEU A 11 17.50 -9.82 31.04
N PRO A 12 17.58 -10.82 31.93
CA PRO A 12 18.65 -10.94 32.92
C PRO A 12 20.03 -11.12 32.25
N ALA A 13 21.09 -10.62 32.89
CA ALA A 13 22.46 -10.67 32.35
C ALA A 13 22.95 -12.12 32.11
N GLU A 14 22.42 -13.08 32.87
CA GLU A 14 22.72 -14.51 32.75
C GLU A 14 22.21 -15.12 31.43
N GLU A 15 21.10 -14.61 30.89
CA GLU A 15 20.50 -15.05 29.62
C GLU A 15 21.14 -14.35 28.40
N LEU A 16 21.95 -13.32 28.66
CA LEU A 16 22.70 -12.55 27.68
C LEU A 16 24.14 -13.07 27.51
N ALA A 17 24.58 -14.00 28.38
CA ALA A 17 25.88 -14.63 28.31
C ALA A 17 26.04 -15.43 27.01
N GLY A 18 27.02 -15.05 26.17
CA GLY A 18 27.30 -15.66 24.87
C GLY A 18 26.90 -14.82 23.65
N GLY A 19 26.22 -13.68 23.84
CA GLY A 19 25.98 -12.68 22.80
C GLY A 19 27.12 -11.65 22.68
N PRO A 20 27.23 -10.90 21.56
CA PRO A 20 28.34 -9.98 21.33
C PRO A 20 28.38 -8.79 22.31
N TYR A 21 27.29 -8.50 23.05
CA TYR A 21 27.23 -7.43 24.06
C TYR A 21 26.22 -7.79 25.18
N PRO A 22 26.66 -8.50 26.25
CA PRO A 22 25.76 -9.02 27.28
C PRO A 22 25.13 -7.95 28.19
N ASP A 23 25.64 -6.73 28.20
CA ASP A 23 25.25 -5.71 29.19
C ASP A 23 24.11 -4.78 28.73
N ALA A 24 23.52 -4.99 27.53
CA ALA A 24 22.62 -3.99 26.94
C ALA A 24 21.48 -4.50 26.05
N CYS A 25 21.27 -5.80 25.86
CA CYS A 25 20.22 -6.28 24.94
C CYS A 25 18.81 -6.24 25.55
N VAL A 26 17.81 -5.89 24.73
CA VAL A 26 16.38 -5.95 25.07
C VAL A 26 15.71 -6.97 24.14
N GLU A 27 14.72 -7.70 24.64
CA GLU A 27 13.91 -8.62 23.82
C GLU A 27 12.61 -7.93 23.38
N LEU A 28 12.34 -8.00 22.07
CA LEU A 28 11.11 -7.56 21.44
C LEU A 28 10.21 -8.77 21.22
N ALA A 29 9.13 -8.85 21.98
CA ALA A 29 8.07 -9.83 21.76
C ALA A 29 6.94 -9.20 20.94
N PHE A 30 6.55 -9.87 19.86
CA PHE A 30 5.49 -9.42 18.99
C PHE A 30 4.18 -10.09 19.39
N ASN A 31 3.13 -9.29 19.57
CA ASN A 31 1.80 -9.85 19.70
C ASN A 31 1.38 -10.50 18.37
N PRO A 32 0.53 -11.53 18.43
CA PRO A 32 0.01 -12.18 17.23
C PRO A 32 -0.59 -11.13 16.28
N THR A 33 0.00 -11.01 15.10
CA THR A 33 -0.55 -10.19 14.01
C THR A 33 -1.66 -10.97 13.35
N SER A 34 -2.91 -10.51 13.47
CA SER A 34 -3.99 -11.01 12.64
C SER A 34 -3.83 -10.45 11.22
N THR A 35 -3.59 -11.35 10.27
CA THR A 35 -4.33 -11.53 9.00
C THR A 35 -3.47 -12.38 8.06
N SER A 36 -3.66 -13.69 8.11
CA SER A 36 -3.45 -14.58 6.97
C SER A 36 -4.83 -15.00 6.51
N ASP A 37 -5.18 -14.72 5.26
CA ASP A 37 -6.47 -15.11 4.64
C ASP A 37 -6.58 -16.63 4.45
N GLU A 38 -5.50 -17.37 4.71
CA GLU A 38 -5.47 -18.82 4.69
C GLU A 38 -5.45 -19.34 6.14
N ALA A 39 -6.61 -19.86 6.56
CA ALA A 39 -6.80 -20.77 7.68
C ALA A 39 -6.36 -20.30 9.08
N ASN A 40 -6.87 -19.17 9.58
CA ASN A 40 -6.98 -18.83 11.02
C ASN A 40 -5.73 -19.06 11.92
N ALA A 41 -4.55 -19.24 11.33
CA ALA A 41 -3.32 -19.50 12.06
C ALA A 41 -2.75 -18.16 12.50
N MET A 42 -2.83 -17.88 13.80
CA MET A 42 -2.11 -16.76 14.40
C MET A 42 -0.61 -17.03 14.27
N VAL A 43 0.05 -16.32 13.36
CA VAL A 43 1.51 -16.31 13.29
C VAL A 43 2.01 -15.37 14.37
N VAL A 44 2.66 -15.93 15.39
CA VAL A 44 3.42 -15.17 16.38
C VAL A 44 4.86 -15.13 15.89
N PRO A 45 5.39 -13.95 15.54
CA PRO A 45 6.80 -13.83 15.16
C PRO A 45 7.71 -14.27 16.31
N GLU A 46 8.85 -14.89 15.97
CA GLU A 46 9.86 -15.20 16.97
C GLU A 46 10.37 -13.91 17.65
N PRO A 47 10.60 -13.93 18.97
CA PRO A 47 11.16 -12.78 19.68
C PRO A 47 12.54 -12.40 19.14
N VAL A 48 12.80 -11.09 19.05
CA VAL A 48 14.07 -10.57 18.53
C VAL A 48 14.84 -9.90 19.65
N ARG A 49 16.11 -10.28 19.81
CA ARG A 49 17.07 -9.61 20.70
C ARG A 49 17.73 -8.45 19.96
N ILE A 50 17.69 -7.27 20.56
CA ILE A 50 18.22 -6.05 19.94
C ILE A 50 19.00 -5.20 20.94
N THR A 51 20.07 -4.54 20.49
CA THR A 51 20.80 -3.57 21.31
C THR A 51 20.20 -2.16 21.18
N PRO A 52 20.41 -1.24 22.13
CA PRO A 52 20.05 0.16 21.99
C PRO A 52 20.63 0.83 20.74
N ALA A 53 21.86 0.47 20.35
CA ALA A 53 22.48 0.97 19.13
C ALA A 53 21.73 0.49 17.87
N ASP A 54 21.35 -0.79 17.85
CA ASP A 54 20.55 -1.36 16.76
C ASP A 54 19.15 -0.76 16.70
N LEU A 55 18.51 -0.47 17.84
CA LEU A 55 17.22 0.22 17.90
C LEU A 55 17.30 1.62 17.29
N VAL A 56 18.34 2.39 17.63
CA VAL A 56 18.57 3.72 17.05
C VAL A 56 18.78 3.61 15.55
N ARG A 57 19.62 2.68 15.11
CA ARG A 57 19.87 2.42 13.68
C ARG A 57 18.59 2.05 12.94
N LEU A 58 17.81 1.11 13.47
CA LEU A 58 16.53 0.69 12.89
C LEU A 58 15.55 1.85 12.76
N ARG A 59 15.48 2.73 13.78
CA ARG A 59 14.64 3.94 13.73
C ARG A 59 15.05 4.88 12.60
N VAL A 60 16.35 5.08 12.39
CA VAL A 60 16.86 5.94 11.32
C VAL A 60 16.60 5.32 9.95
N GLU A 61 16.96 4.05 9.76
CA GLU A 61 16.77 3.32 8.50
C GLU A 61 15.28 3.23 8.12
N SER A 62 14.42 2.88 9.07
CA SER A 62 12.96 2.84 8.84
C SER A 62 12.38 4.21 8.53
N GLY A 63 12.89 5.28 9.16
CA GLY A 63 12.49 6.65 8.86
C GLY A 63 12.81 7.06 7.43
N LEU A 64 14.00 6.70 6.93
CA LEU A 64 14.42 6.96 5.55
C LEU A 64 13.54 6.20 4.55
N VAL A 65 13.39 4.88 4.75
CA VAL A 65 12.58 4.03 3.85
C VAL A 65 11.11 4.47 3.83
N LEU A 66 10.52 4.81 5.00
CA LEU A 66 9.16 5.33 5.04
C LEU A 66 9.05 6.70 4.35
N GLY A 67 10.08 7.52 4.39
CA GLY A 67 10.16 8.76 3.64
C GLY A 67 10.13 8.53 2.13
N GLU A 68 10.94 7.59 1.64
CA GLU A 68 10.98 7.18 0.23
C GLU A 68 9.64 6.64 -0.25
N ILE A 69 9.02 5.75 0.53
CA ILE A 69 7.68 5.20 0.23
C ILE A 69 6.65 6.33 0.11
N ARG A 70 6.62 7.27 1.07
CA ARG A 70 5.69 8.41 1.01
C ARG A 70 5.95 9.27 -0.23
N ALA A 71 7.21 9.53 -0.56
CA ALA A 71 7.57 10.32 -1.74
C ALA A 71 7.13 9.63 -3.04
N GLU A 72 7.30 8.31 -3.15
CA GLU A 72 6.81 7.54 -4.30
C GLU A 72 5.28 7.56 -4.39
N VAL A 73 4.58 7.36 -3.26
CA VAL A 73 3.11 7.43 -3.22
C VAL A 73 2.61 8.80 -3.70
N GLN A 74 3.24 9.88 -3.24
CA GLN A 74 2.87 11.24 -3.67
C GLN A 74 3.14 11.48 -5.16
N ARG A 75 4.25 10.94 -5.70
CA ARG A 75 4.55 11.00 -7.14
C ARG A 75 3.52 10.23 -7.96
N ALA A 76 3.19 9.01 -7.56
CA ALA A 76 2.18 8.17 -8.21
C ALA A 76 0.80 8.83 -8.18
N GLU A 77 0.38 9.38 -7.03
CA GLU A 77 -0.88 10.10 -6.89
C GLU A 77 -0.94 11.32 -7.80
N SER A 78 0.14 12.10 -7.86
CA SER A 78 0.23 13.27 -8.73
C SER A 78 0.13 12.89 -10.21
N ALA A 79 0.85 11.86 -10.64
CA ALA A 79 0.83 11.36 -12.01
C ALA A 79 -0.56 10.83 -12.39
N TRP A 80 -1.23 10.12 -11.48
CA TRP A 80 -2.61 9.65 -11.67
C TRP A 80 -3.60 10.80 -11.81
N ARG A 81 -3.55 11.80 -10.93
CA ARG A 81 -4.41 13.00 -11.02
C ARG A 81 -4.20 13.76 -12.33
N GLN A 82 -2.96 13.86 -12.80
CA GLN A 82 -2.65 14.47 -14.09
C GLN A 82 -3.25 13.68 -15.25
N HIS A 83 -3.06 12.36 -15.30
CA HIS A 83 -3.67 11.51 -16.34
C HIS A 83 -5.19 11.61 -16.35
N LEU A 84 -5.82 11.55 -15.17
CA LEU A 84 -7.26 11.64 -15.05
C LEU A 84 -7.78 13.00 -15.56
N SER A 85 -7.06 14.09 -15.25
CA SER A 85 -7.41 15.43 -15.71
C SER A 85 -7.31 15.56 -17.24
N HIS A 86 -6.28 14.96 -17.86
CA HIS A 86 -6.16 14.91 -19.32
C HIS A 86 -7.29 14.11 -19.94
N TRP A 87 -7.58 12.93 -19.39
CA TRP A 87 -8.68 12.09 -19.88
C TRP A 87 -10.03 12.81 -19.82
N TYR A 88 -10.33 13.53 -18.73
CA TYR A 88 -11.55 14.34 -18.63
C TYR A 88 -11.59 15.49 -19.65
N ARG A 89 -10.45 16.15 -19.90
CA ARG A 89 -10.35 17.22 -20.90
C ARG A 89 -10.61 16.67 -22.29
N ASP A 90 -9.97 15.57 -22.64
CA ASP A 90 -10.10 14.93 -23.96
C ASP A 90 -11.53 14.40 -24.15
N GLY A 91 -12.11 13.79 -23.12
CA GLY A 91 -13.51 13.37 -23.12
C GLY A 91 -14.48 14.54 -23.30
N ARG A 92 -14.21 15.68 -22.65
CA ARG A 92 -14.99 16.91 -22.83
C ARG A 92 -14.87 17.45 -24.25
N LEU A 93 -13.64 17.55 -24.77
CA LEU A 93 -13.41 17.99 -26.15
C LEU A 93 -14.06 17.06 -27.16
N ALA A 94 -14.03 15.75 -26.96
CA ALA A 94 -14.74 14.79 -27.82
C ALA A 94 -16.26 14.93 -27.74
N ALA A 95 -16.80 15.28 -26.57
CA ALA A 95 -18.23 15.56 -26.39
C ALA A 95 -18.64 16.90 -27.01
N GLU A 96 -17.82 17.95 -26.88
CA GLU A 96 -18.04 19.27 -27.48
C GLU A 96 -17.83 19.25 -29.01
N ALA A 97 -16.86 18.48 -29.49
CA ALA A 97 -16.62 18.24 -30.92
C ALA A 97 -17.68 17.35 -31.56
N ARG A 98 -18.52 16.67 -30.78
CA ARG A 98 -19.78 16.13 -31.30
C ARG A 98 -20.75 17.28 -31.58
N ALA A 99 -20.67 17.79 -32.81
CA ALA A 99 -21.87 17.64 -33.63
C ALA A 99 -22.26 16.16 -33.49
N PRO A 100 -23.39 15.81 -32.86
CA PRO A 100 -23.79 14.41 -32.83
C PRO A 100 -23.65 13.90 -34.27
N ASP A 101 -23.08 12.72 -34.47
CA ASP A 101 -23.11 12.12 -35.80
C ASP A 101 -24.57 11.75 -36.05
N ILE A 102 -25.37 12.77 -36.38
CA ILE A 102 -26.82 12.70 -36.59
C ILE A 102 -27.07 11.68 -37.68
N SER A 103 -26.15 11.57 -38.64
CA SER A 103 -26.11 10.55 -39.68
C SER A 103 -25.91 9.13 -39.14
N LEU A 104 -25.10 8.90 -38.09
CA LEU A 104 -24.99 7.61 -37.42
C LEU A 104 -26.23 7.31 -36.56
N LEU A 105 -26.72 8.28 -35.80
CA LEU A 105 -27.94 8.15 -34.99
C LEU A 105 -29.17 7.88 -35.87
N GLN A 106 -29.32 8.58 -37.00
CA GLN A 106 -30.37 8.33 -37.99
C GLN A 106 -30.23 6.94 -38.59
N ARG A 107 -29.02 6.50 -38.96
CA ARG A 107 -28.82 5.13 -39.49
C ARG A 107 -29.24 4.05 -38.49
N VAL A 108 -28.92 4.24 -37.21
CA VAL A 108 -29.30 3.30 -36.14
C VAL A 108 -30.81 3.32 -35.94
N LEU A 109 -31.43 4.51 -35.88
CA LEU A 109 -32.88 4.64 -35.74
C LEU A 109 -33.63 4.06 -36.96
N ASP A 110 -33.13 4.26 -38.17
CA ASP A 110 -33.72 3.71 -39.40
C ASP A 110 -33.61 2.18 -39.43
N ARG A 111 -32.48 1.61 -38.97
CA ARG A 111 -32.29 0.16 -38.83
C ARG A 111 -33.19 -0.45 -37.75
N LEU A 112 -33.46 0.29 -36.67
CA LEU A 112 -34.38 -0.14 -35.61
C LEU A 112 -35.86 0.00 -36.03
N ARG A 113 -36.21 1.00 -36.86
CA ARG A 113 -37.57 1.17 -37.40
C ARG A 113 -37.89 0.18 -38.52
N ASN A 114 -36.89 -0.17 -39.33
CA ASN A 114 -37.01 -1.18 -40.38
C ASN A 114 -36.02 -2.32 -40.11
N PRO A 115 -36.31 -3.22 -39.15
CA PRO A 115 -35.54 -4.43 -38.98
C PRO A 115 -35.72 -5.28 -40.24
N VAL A 116 -34.77 -5.19 -41.16
CA VAL A 116 -34.72 -6.09 -42.33
C VAL A 116 -34.63 -7.49 -41.76
N ARG A 117 -35.68 -8.29 -41.99
CA ARG A 117 -35.68 -9.73 -41.71
C ARG A 117 -34.50 -10.33 -42.47
N LEU A 118 -33.49 -10.78 -41.71
CA LEU A 118 -32.52 -11.76 -42.19
C LEU A 118 -33.27 -13.02 -42.65
#